data_AF-A0A6P0II24-F1
#
_entry.id   AF-A0A6P0II24-F1
#
_cell.length_a   1.000
_cell.length_b   1.000
_cell.length_c   1.000
_cell.angle_alpha   90.00
_cell.angle_beta   90.00
_cell.angle_gamma   90.00
#
_symmetry.space_group_name_H-M   'P 1'
#
loop_
_entity.id
_entity.type
_entity.pdbx_description
1 polymer ?
#
loop_
_entity_poly.entity_id
_entity_poly.type
_entity_poly.pdbx_seq_one_letter_code
_entity_poly.pdbx_strand_id
1 'polypeptide(L)' 'MGSYTGNDLNNYFKAHKERPFIFKKWKSWKMSGNGGNDTLIGGPKNDKIYNHRVV' A
#
# COMPACT_ATOMS: atom_id res chain seq x y z
N MET A 1 -3.73 9.67 6.19
CA MET A 1 -3.69 8.30 5.65
C MET A 1 -2.87 8.33 4.36
N GLY A 2 -2.03 7.34 4.09
CA GLY A 2 -1.26 7.24 2.85
C GLY A 2 -2.08 6.54 1.77
N SER A 3 -1.73 6.75 0.50
CA SER A 3 -2.39 6.09 -0.62
C SER A 3 -1.36 5.54 -1.60
N TYR A 4 -1.62 4.34 -2.10
CA TYR A 4 -0.89 3.71 -3.18
C TYR A 4 -1.88 3.21 -4.22
N THR A 5 -1.63 3.53 -5.49
CA THR A 5 -2.39 3.04 -6.64
C THR A 5 -1.38 2.50 -7.65
N GLY A 6 -1.45 1.20 -7.92
CA GLY A 6 -0.68 0.54 -8.96
C GLY A 6 -1.20 0.84 -10.37
N ASN A 7 -0.66 0.13 -11.34
CA ASN A 7 -1.04 0.19 -12.75
C ASN A 7 -1.35 -1.24 -13.25
N ASP A 8 -1.45 -1.47 -14.55
CA ASP A 8 -1.81 -2.80 -15.08
C ASP A 8 -0.63 -3.80 -15.13
N LEU A 9 0.55 -3.41 -14.65
CA LEU A 9 1.73 -4.26 -14.52
C LEU A 9 1.85 -4.83 -13.10
N ASN A 10 2.82 -5.72 -12.88
CA ASN A 10 3.10 -6.25 -11.55
C ASN A 10 3.72 -5.18 -10.66
N ASN A 11 2.98 -4.70 -9.67
CA ASN A 11 3.48 -3.69 -8.74
C ASN A 11 3.98 -4.28 -7.42
N TYR A 12 4.94 -3.60 -6.80
CA TYR A 12 5.40 -3.90 -5.44
C TYR A 12 5.27 -2.66 -4.56
N PHE A 13 4.49 -2.77 -3.49
CA PHE A 13 4.36 -1.71 -2.51
C PHE A 13 4.35 -2.26 -1.09
N LYS A 14 5.07 -1.56 -0.20
CA LYS A 14 5.13 -1.90 1.23
C LYS A 14 4.81 -0.67 2.06
N ALA A 15 3.79 -0.79 2.90
CA ALA A 15 3.43 0.21 3.89
C ALA A 15 4.64 0.55 4.76
N HIS A 16 4.87 1.85 4.98
CA HIS A 16 6.01 2.33 5.74
C HIS A 16 5.63 3.41 6.75
N LYS A 17 6.58 3.69 7.65
CA LYS A 17 6.51 4.83 8.57
C LYS A 17 6.69 6.12 7.77
N GLU A 18 5.97 7.16 8.16
CA GLU A 18 6.16 8.51 7.63
C GLU A 18 6.13 9.51 8.79
N ARG A 19 6.56 10.76 8.51
CA ARG A 19 6.73 11.93 9.41
C ARG A 19 8.19 12.18 9.84
N PRO A 20 8.55 13.47 10.11
CA PRO A 20 9.93 13.90 10.10
C PRO A 20 10.76 13.18 11.16
N PHE A 21 12.05 13.07 10.84
CA PHE A 21 13.15 12.29 11.41
C PHE A 21 13.12 11.99 12.92
N ILE A 22 12.45 12.83 13.70
CA ILE A 22 12.40 12.84 15.16
C ILE A 22 11.38 11.82 15.73
N PHE A 23 10.29 11.51 15.00
CA PHE A 23 9.29 10.51 15.43
C PHE A 23 8.72 9.71 14.25
N LYS A 24 9.46 8.70 13.76
CA LYS A 24 8.94 7.77 12.75
C LYS A 24 7.76 6.97 13.32
N LYS A 25 6.54 7.30 12.88
CA LYS A 25 5.32 6.58 13.26
C LYS A 25 4.79 5.79 12.07
N TRP A 26 4.25 4.61 12.35
CA TRP A 26 3.50 3.84 11.35
C TRP A 26 2.29 4.65 10.86
N LYS A 27 2.18 4.81 9.55
CA LYS A 27 1.06 5.46 8.86
C LYS A 27 0.10 4.37 8.39
N SER A 28 -1.21 4.63 8.49
CA SER A 28 -2.23 3.81 7.81
C SER A 28 -2.22 4.09 6.31
N TRP A 29 -2.41 3.06 5.50
CA TRP A 29 -2.36 3.08 4.04
C TRP A 29 -3.66 2.60 3.39
N LYS A 30 -3.97 3.16 2.22
CA LYS A 30 -4.97 2.66 1.29
C LYS A 30 -4.23 2.22 0.02
N MET A 31 -4.23 0.94 -0.30
CA MET A 31 -3.45 0.36 -1.39
C MET A 31 -4.38 -0.30 -2.41
N SER A 32 -4.21 0.00 -3.70
CA SER A 32 -4.90 -0.66 -4.81
C SER A 32 -3.88 -1.12 -5.84
N GLY A 33 -3.96 -2.38 -6.26
CA GLY A 33 -3.03 -2.97 -7.23
C GLY A 33 -3.37 -2.62 -8.68
N ASN A 34 -4.67 -2.64 -8.99
CA ASN A 34 -5.22 -2.62 -10.36
C ASN A 34 -4.87 -3.93 -11.11
N GLY A 35 -4.39 -3.87 -12.35
CA GLY A 35 -4.10 -5.08 -13.13
C GLY A 35 -2.76 -5.73 -12.77
N GLY A 36 -2.55 -6.96 -13.27
CA GLY A 36 -1.30 -7.69 -13.05
C GLY A 36 -1.25 -8.46 -11.73
N ASN A 37 -0.09 -9.03 -11.43
CA ASN A 37 0.18 -9.79 -10.21
C ASN A 37 0.90 -8.89 -9.19
N ASP A 38 0.12 -8.10 -8.45
CA ASP A 38 0.66 -7.16 -7.46
C ASP A 38 1.06 -7.83 -6.14
N THR A 39 2.07 -7.25 -5.51
CA THR A 39 2.46 -7.55 -4.13
C THR A 39 2.32 -6.29 -3.28
N LEU A 40 1.22 -6.20 -2.53
CA LEU A 40 0.90 -5.09 -1.63
C LEU A 40 1.00 -5.56 -0.19
N ILE A 41 1.94 -5.01 0.57
CA ILE A 41 2.26 -5.44 1.94
C ILE A 41 1.86 -4.35 2.93
N GLY A 42 0.93 -4.68 3.84
CA GLY A 42 0.54 -3.82 4.96
C GLY A 42 1.57 -3.76 6.08
N GLY A 43 1.40 -2.78 6.95
CA GLY A 43 2.11 -2.60 8.20
C GLY A 43 1.21 -2.85 9.42
N PRO A 44 1.70 -2.62 10.64
CA PRO A 44 0.97 -2.80 11.90
C PRO A 44 -0.11 -1.74 12.17
N LYS A 45 -0.52 -0.97 11.16
CA LYS A 45 -1.63 -0.02 11.25
C LYS A 45 -2.83 -0.57 10.50
N ASN A 46 -3.98 0.08 10.68
CA ASN A 46 -5.20 -0.28 9.97
C ASN A 46 -5.04 0.15 8.50
N ASP A 47 -4.48 -0.75 7.71
CA ASP A 47 -4.27 -0.59 6.27
C ASP A 47 -5.43 -1.24 5.50
N LYS A 48 -5.81 -0.62 4.39
CA LYS A 48 -6.84 -1.13 3.49
C LYS A 48 -6.18 -1.52 2.18
N ILE A 49 -6.20 -2.81 1.84
CA ILE A 49 -5.63 -3.35 0.61
C ILE A 49 -6.77 -3.85 -0.27
N TYR A 50 -6.88 -3.30 -1.47
CA TYR A 50 -7.86 -3.68 -2.48
C TYR A 50 -7.13 -4.44 -3.59
N ASN A 51 -7.38 -5.74 -3.69
CA ASN A 51 -6.99 -6.51 -4.86
C ASN A 51 -8.06 -6.32 -5.94
N HIS A 52 -7.65 -5.99 -7.15
CA HIS A 52 -8.54 -5.95 -8.28
C HIS A 52 -8.43 -7.31 -9.00
N ARG A 53 -9.37 -8.21 -8.70
CA ARG A 53 -9.55 -9.44 -9.48
C ARG A 53 -10.57 -9.13 -10.57
N VAL A 54 -10.09 -8.81 -11.77
CA VAL A 54 -10.95 -8.90 -12.96
C VAL A 54 -11.03 -10.39 -13.29
N VAL A 55 -12.24 -10.96 -13.16
CA VAL A 55 -12.54 -12.35 -13.55
C VAL A 55 -12.73 -12.39 -15.06
#